data_AF-A0A896WBK4-F1
#
_entry.id   AF-A0A896WBK4-F1
#
_cell.length_a   1.000
_cell.length_b   1.000
_cell.length_c   1.000
_cell.angle_alpha   90.00
_cell.angle_beta   90.00
_cell.angle_gamma   90.00
#
_symmetry.space_group_name_H-M   'P 1'
#
loop_
_entity.id
_entity.type
_entity.pdbx_description
1 polymer ?
#
loop_
_entity_poly.entity_id
_entity_poly.type
_entity_poly.pdbx_seq_one_letter_code
_entity_poly.pdbx_strand_id
1 'polypeptide(L)'
;MVNLRDLLLQPSLPNGTASLNTLPGASKPSLTEKNWARRYPPVPIMQPFYENPTRDEIDILFGREDALDAFLLNREVSPLNSTMEWLQNEGDSVRTFYTKVSEPIQLAFQPFMIQRSESGPLGPTTVNQTIDFTWGCGDRCLVIGELKRHGIIDVARWTGEVEADRNRNWLGRELRAYCHLYKCFVGAVFDGRSLLILIFQAQAVQDIQQGNCPIIGLLFSSDCETLRYGLFRTVTHQIRRMQAATAPEAIVDGYVRRYNLLTGYPYWVNGNDERDVYPVHPNGHIRKLDPSGAWYWARADGNAILDENGDTVWDTFSLM
;
A
#
# COMPACT_ATOMS: atom_id res chain seq x y z
N MET A 1 0.72 -22.94 15.28
CA MET A 1 0.97 -21.84 14.34
C MET A 1 -0.18 -21.79 13.35
N VAL A 2 -0.41 -20.65 12.71
CA VAL A 2 -1.44 -20.46 11.67
C VAL A 2 -0.77 -19.98 10.39
N ASN A 3 -1.38 -20.29 9.25
CA ASN A 3 -0.95 -19.74 7.97
C ASN A 3 -1.27 -18.25 7.93
N LEU A 4 -0.33 -17.41 7.50
CA LEU A 4 -0.53 -15.96 7.46
C LEU A 4 -1.66 -15.56 6.52
N ARG A 5 -1.86 -16.26 5.40
CA ARG A 5 -2.98 -16.04 4.49
C ARG A 5 -4.32 -16.09 5.23
N ASP A 6 -4.51 -17.10 6.08
CA ASP A 6 -5.74 -17.26 6.84
C ASP A 6 -5.93 -16.12 7.85
N LEU A 7 -4.85 -15.64 8.46
CA LEU A 7 -4.88 -14.50 9.39
C LEU A 7 -5.27 -13.18 8.68
N LEU A 8 -4.83 -12.98 7.44
CA LEU A 8 -5.12 -11.78 6.65
C LEU A 8 -6.51 -11.79 5.98
N LEU A 9 -7.18 -12.94 5.93
CA LEU A 9 -8.54 -13.06 5.41
C LEU A 9 -9.61 -13.15 6.51
N GLN A 10 -9.20 -13.07 7.78
CA GLN A 10 -10.14 -12.95 8.89
C GLN A 10 -10.63 -11.51 9.03
N PRO A 11 -11.92 -11.30 9.42
CA PRO A 11 -12.41 -9.98 9.80
C PRO A 11 -11.49 -9.31 10.81
N SER A 12 -11.24 -8.01 10.64
CA SER A 12 -10.33 -7.29 11.55
C SER A 12 -10.96 -7.06 12.92
N LEU A 13 -12.29 -6.96 12.98
CA LEU A 13 -13.11 -6.91 14.18
C LEU A 13 -14.28 -7.91 14.04
N PRO A 14 -14.59 -8.74 15.06
CA PRO A 14 -15.72 -9.67 14.98
C PRO A 14 -17.05 -8.94 14.84
N ASN A 15 -17.96 -9.52 14.05
CA ASN A 15 -19.35 -9.06 13.91
C ASN A 15 -20.08 -9.16 15.25
N GLY A 16 -20.12 -8.04 15.96
CA GLY A 16 -20.79 -7.91 17.25
C GLY A 16 -20.01 -6.98 18.16
N THR A 17 -20.66 -5.89 18.57
CA THR A 17 -20.25 -4.88 19.56
C THR A 17 -19.36 -3.72 19.07
N ALA A 18 -19.88 -2.95 18.11
CA ALA A 18 -20.08 -1.52 18.39
C ALA A 18 -21.58 -1.31 18.63
N SER A 19 -22.06 -1.67 19.82
CA SER A 19 -23.32 -1.09 20.29
C SER A 19 -23.09 0.41 20.34
N LEU A 20 -23.70 1.12 19.39
CA LEU A 20 -23.76 2.57 19.25
C LEU A 20 -24.42 3.18 20.50
N ASN A 21 -23.65 3.32 21.58
CA ASN A 21 -23.97 4.25 22.63
C ASN A 21 -22.92 5.35 22.58
N THR A 22 -23.10 6.31 21.66
CA THR A 22 -22.60 7.66 21.87
C THR A 22 -23.23 8.16 23.17
N LEU A 23 -22.46 8.17 24.26
CA LEU A 23 -22.92 8.78 25.50
C LEU A 23 -23.32 10.25 25.19
N PRO A 24 -24.48 10.72 25.68
CA PRO A 24 -24.85 12.12 25.56
C PRO A 24 -23.73 12.99 26.13
N GLY A 25 -23.07 13.79 25.29
CA GLY A 25 -21.95 14.65 25.71
C GLY A 25 -20.60 14.40 25.03
N ALA A 26 -20.49 13.45 24.09
CA ALA A 26 -19.31 13.37 23.23
C ALA A 26 -19.15 14.69 22.46
N SER A 27 -18.15 15.50 22.82
CA SER A 27 -17.82 16.75 22.15
C SER A 27 -17.61 16.51 20.65
N LYS A 28 -18.07 17.45 19.82
CA LYS A 28 -17.80 17.45 18.37
C LYS A 28 -16.29 17.20 18.18
N PRO A 29 -15.90 16.25 17.30
CA PRO A 29 -14.49 15.98 17.07
C PRO A 29 -13.78 17.26 16.66
N SER A 30 -12.80 17.70 17.46
CA SER A 30 -11.88 18.77 17.06
C SER A 30 -10.72 18.11 16.34
N LEU A 31 -10.74 18.22 15.02
CA LEU A 31 -9.57 17.93 14.19
C LEU A 31 -8.60 19.12 14.28
N THR A 32 -7.35 18.86 14.63
CA THR A 32 -6.31 19.91 14.58
C THR A 32 -5.95 20.16 13.13
N GLU A 33 -6.53 21.21 12.53
CA GLU A 33 -6.25 21.53 11.12
C GLU A 33 -4.77 21.87 10.88
N LYS A 34 -4.10 21.05 10.07
CA LYS A 34 -2.72 21.30 9.66
C LYS A 34 -2.69 22.39 8.58
N ASN A 35 -2.52 23.65 9.00
CA ASN A 35 -2.55 24.83 8.12
C ASN A 35 -1.62 24.69 6.90
N TRP A 36 -0.49 24.00 7.02
CA TRP A 36 0.47 23.78 5.94
C TRP A 36 -0.09 22.93 4.79
N ALA A 37 -1.08 22.08 5.04
CA ALA A 37 -1.71 21.24 4.01
C ALA A 37 -2.68 22.02 3.11
N ARG A 38 -3.10 23.24 3.51
CA ARG A 38 -4.05 24.07 2.74
C ARG A 38 -3.56 24.44 1.34
N ARG A 39 -2.24 24.45 1.12
CA ARG A 39 -1.65 24.71 -0.20
C ARG A 39 -1.88 23.59 -1.23
N TYR A 40 -2.23 22.39 -0.77
CA TYR A 40 -2.53 21.25 -1.64
C TYR A 40 -3.99 21.28 -2.07
N PRO A 41 -4.31 20.94 -3.33
CA PRO A 41 -5.68 20.85 -3.79
C PRO A 41 -6.42 19.69 -3.09
N PRO A 42 -7.75 19.79 -2.93
CA PRO A 42 -8.53 18.67 -2.40
C PRO A 42 -8.41 17.47 -3.35
N VAL A 43 -8.65 16.28 -2.80
CA VAL A 43 -8.76 15.06 -3.61
C VAL A 43 -10.10 15.14 -4.36
N PRO A 44 -10.15 14.97 -5.69
CA PRO A 44 -11.44 14.93 -6.41
C PRO A 44 -12.26 13.70 -6.00
N ILE A 45 -13.53 13.62 -6.38
CA ILE A 45 -14.24 12.33 -6.31
C ILE A 45 -13.46 11.35 -7.19
N MET A 46 -13.12 10.19 -6.64
CA MET A 46 -12.18 9.27 -7.26
C MET A 46 -12.91 8.32 -8.19
N GLN A 47 -12.31 8.07 -9.34
CA GLN A 47 -12.72 7.04 -10.28
C GLN A 47 -11.44 6.38 -10.82
N PRO A 48 -11.18 5.09 -10.52
CA PRO A 48 -12.05 4.18 -9.76
C PRO A 48 -12.03 4.39 -8.23
N PHE A 49 -13.14 4.06 -7.57
CA PHE A 49 -13.26 3.98 -6.10
C PHE A 49 -13.91 2.64 -5.73
N TYR A 50 -13.30 1.90 -4.82
CA TYR A 50 -13.78 0.58 -4.38
C TYR A 50 -14.15 0.62 -2.90
N GLU A 51 -15.43 0.34 -2.61
CA GLU A 51 -15.93 0.17 -1.25
C GLU A 51 -16.02 -1.32 -0.91
N ASN A 52 -15.39 -1.73 0.19
CA ASN A 52 -15.29 -3.11 0.66
C ASN A 52 -14.98 -4.11 -0.46
N PRO A 53 -13.91 -3.87 -1.26
CA PRO A 53 -13.65 -4.69 -2.43
C PRO A 53 -13.48 -6.16 -2.06
N THR A 54 -14.07 -7.02 -2.87
CA THR A 54 -13.86 -8.46 -2.83
C THR A 54 -12.40 -8.80 -3.14
N ARG A 55 -12.00 -10.04 -2.82
CA ARG A 55 -10.67 -10.53 -3.16
C ARG A 55 -10.38 -10.44 -4.66
N ASP A 56 -11.36 -10.80 -5.49
CA ASP A 56 -11.22 -10.77 -6.94
C ASP A 56 -11.02 -9.34 -7.47
N GLU A 57 -11.71 -8.35 -6.90
CA GLU A 57 -11.51 -6.93 -7.26
C GLU A 57 -10.12 -6.43 -6.85
N ILE A 58 -9.62 -6.85 -5.68
CA ILE A 58 -8.26 -6.55 -5.23
C ILE A 58 -7.24 -7.19 -6.19
N ASP A 59 -7.46 -8.43 -6.62
CA ASP A 59 -6.59 -9.13 -7.56
C ASP A 59 -6.66 -8.54 -8.98
N ILE A 60 -7.81 -8.01 -9.41
CA ILE A 60 -7.93 -7.27 -10.67
C ILE A 60 -7.13 -5.96 -10.57
N LEU A 61 -7.22 -5.26 -9.44
CA LEU A 61 -6.57 -3.98 -9.24
C LEU A 61 -5.04 -4.09 -9.16
N PHE A 62 -4.52 -5.05 -8.39
CA PHE A 62 -3.08 -5.19 -8.14
C PHE A 62 -2.40 -6.27 -9.00
N GLY A 63 -3.18 -6.98 -9.83
CA GLY A 63 -2.76 -8.21 -10.50
C GLY A 63 -2.93 -9.43 -9.60
N ARG A 64 -2.86 -10.62 -10.20
CA ARG A 64 -2.93 -11.89 -9.46
C ARG A 64 -1.73 -12.04 -8.51
N GLU A 65 -1.90 -12.86 -7.48
CA GLU A 65 -0.80 -13.21 -6.59
C GLU A 65 0.34 -13.86 -7.38
N ASP A 66 1.56 -13.38 -7.17
CA ASP A 66 2.79 -13.94 -7.76
C ASP A 66 3.61 -14.71 -6.72
N ALA A 67 4.82 -15.15 -7.11
CA ALA A 67 5.69 -15.90 -6.21
C ALA A 67 6.11 -15.09 -4.96
N LEU A 68 6.20 -13.75 -5.03
CA LEU A 68 6.48 -12.91 -3.86
C LEU A 68 5.29 -12.89 -2.91
N ASP A 69 4.06 -12.72 -3.43
CA ASP A 69 2.85 -12.81 -2.60
C ASP A 69 2.80 -14.17 -1.91
N ALA A 70 3.00 -15.27 -2.65
CA ALA A 70 2.98 -16.61 -2.11
C ALA A 70 4.07 -16.83 -1.05
N PHE A 71 5.30 -16.35 -1.29
CA PHE A 71 6.40 -16.41 -0.34
C PHE A 71 6.07 -15.71 0.99
N LEU A 72 5.44 -14.53 0.92
CA LEU A 72 5.06 -13.77 2.10
C LEU A 72 3.84 -14.39 2.81
N LEU A 73 2.81 -14.80 2.07
CA LEU A 73 1.55 -15.33 2.60
C LEU A 73 1.67 -16.74 3.18
N ASN A 74 2.58 -17.57 2.68
CA ASN A 74 2.74 -18.95 3.14
C ASN A 74 3.56 -19.08 4.43
N ARG A 75 3.93 -17.96 5.06
CA ARG A 75 4.64 -17.96 6.34
C ARG A 75 3.75 -18.49 7.45
N GLU A 76 4.32 -19.31 8.30
CA GLU A 76 3.69 -19.71 9.56
C GLU A 76 3.96 -18.66 10.62
N VAL A 77 2.89 -18.22 11.28
CA VAL A 77 2.95 -17.21 12.33
C VAL A 77 2.24 -17.69 13.58
N SER A 78 2.59 -17.11 14.73
CA SER A 78 1.80 -17.27 15.94
C SER A 78 0.43 -16.62 15.75
N PRO A 79 -0.65 -17.24 16.25
CA PRO A 79 -1.96 -16.61 16.22
C PRO A 79 -1.93 -15.31 17.03
N LEU A 80 -2.66 -14.30 16.55
CA LEU A 80 -2.85 -13.06 17.29
C LEU A 80 -3.84 -13.26 18.44
N ASN A 81 -3.65 -12.51 19.52
CA ASN A 81 -4.61 -12.49 20.61
C ASN A 81 -5.94 -11.90 20.14
N SER A 82 -7.04 -12.63 20.37
CA SER A 82 -8.38 -12.10 20.21
C SER A 82 -8.75 -11.30 21.45
N THR A 83 -9.01 -10.00 21.25
CA THR A 83 -9.48 -9.08 22.29
C THR A 83 -10.68 -8.35 21.72
N MET A 84 -11.73 -8.21 22.53
CA MET A 84 -12.84 -7.30 22.22
C MET A 84 -12.41 -5.90 22.64
N GLU A 85 -12.54 -4.94 21.71
CA GLU A 85 -12.14 -3.55 21.93
C GLU A 85 -13.39 -2.66 21.93
N TRP A 86 -13.44 -1.73 22.88
CA TRP A 86 -14.44 -0.66 22.90
C TRP A 86 -13.80 0.61 22.36
N LEU A 87 -14.32 1.14 21.25
CA LEU A 87 -13.81 2.35 20.62
C LEU A 87 -14.55 3.58 21.18
N GLN A 88 -13.86 4.41 21.96
CA GLN A 88 -14.44 5.65 22.50
C GLN A 88 -13.64 6.89 22.12
N ASN A 89 -12.32 6.78 22.14
CA ASN A 89 -11.40 7.87 21.86
C ASN A 89 -10.42 7.51 20.73
N GLU A 90 -9.59 8.48 20.34
CA GLU A 90 -8.59 8.30 19.30
C GLU A 90 -7.52 7.26 19.68
N GLY A 91 -7.14 7.19 20.96
CA GLY A 91 -6.21 6.18 21.47
C GLY A 91 -6.74 4.75 21.32
N ASP A 92 -8.05 4.53 21.38
CA ASP A 92 -8.64 3.23 21.08
C ASP A 92 -8.51 2.89 19.60
N SER A 93 -8.79 3.85 18.69
CA SER A 93 -8.56 3.68 17.25
C SER A 93 -7.10 3.36 16.94
N VAL A 94 -6.15 4.02 17.62
CA VAL A 94 -4.71 3.76 17.50
C VAL A 94 -4.35 2.35 17.96
N ARG A 95 -4.80 1.95 19.16
CA ARG A 95 -4.56 0.59 19.70
C ARG A 95 -5.14 -0.48 18.79
N THR A 96 -6.37 -0.28 18.30
CA THR A 96 -7.04 -1.21 17.38
C THR A 96 -6.29 -1.29 16.04
N PHE A 97 -5.84 -0.18 15.48
CA PHE A 97 -5.04 -0.21 14.26
C PHE A 97 -3.80 -1.08 14.42
N TYR A 98 -3.01 -0.84 15.47
CA TYR A 98 -1.77 -1.59 15.65
C TYR A 98 -2.00 -3.08 15.88
N THR A 99 -2.92 -3.43 16.79
CA THR A 99 -3.16 -4.83 17.19
C THR A 99 -3.95 -5.64 16.17
N LYS A 100 -4.87 -5.02 15.42
CA LYS A 100 -5.81 -5.72 14.54
C LYS A 100 -5.56 -5.51 13.06
N VAL A 101 -4.81 -4.50 12.66
CA VAL A 101 -4.55 -4.21 11.24
C VAL A 101 -3.07 -4.28 10.94
N SER A 102 -2.28 -3.49 11.66
CA SER A 102 -0.88 -3.24 11.32
C SER A 102 0.02 -4.45 11.61
N GLU A 103 -0.03 -4.99 12.82
CA GLU A 103 0.79 -6.12 13.27
C GLU A 103 0.63 -7.38 12.38
N PRO A 104 -0.60 -7.86 12.06
CA PRO A 104 -0.74 -9.01 11.15
C PRO A 104 -0.06 -8.80 9.80
N ILE A 105 -0.11 -7.58 9.25
CA ILE A 105 0.52 -7.27 7.96
C ILE A 105 2.03 -7.19 8.12
N GLN A 106 2.52 -6.60 9.20
CA GLN A 106 3.95 -6.50 9.48
C GLN A 106 4.62 -7.87 9.57
N LEU A 107 3.94 -8.89 10.12
CA LEU A 107 4.43 -10.27 10.16
C LEU A 107 4.76 -10.84 8.77
N ALA A 108 4.07 -10.39 7.71
CA ALA A 108 4.37 -10.83 6.34
C ALA A 108 5.76 -10.38 5.89
N PHE A 109 6.14 -9.16 6.26
CA PHE A 109 7.28 -8.45 5.68
C PHE A 109 8.53 -8.41 6.57
N GLN A 110 8.55 -9.09 7.72
CA GLN A 110 9.76 -9.15 8.56
C GLN A 110 10.85 -10.05 7.93
N PRO A 111 12.13 -9.64 7.86
CA PRO A 111 12.72 -8.44 8.46
C PRO A 111 12.79 -7.21 7.52
N PHE A 112 12.25 -7.29 6.31
CA PHE A 112 12.44 -6.30 5.23
C PHE A 112 11.77 -4.94 5.48
N MET A 113 10.65 -4.93 6.22
CA MET A 113 9.85 -3.72 6.44
C MET A 113 10.06 -3.13 7.84
N ILE A 114 10.29 -1.82 7.87
CA ILE A 114 10.35 -1.02 9.08
C ILE A 114 9.01 -0.30 9.26
N GLN A 115 8.51 -0.34 10.48
CA GLN A 115 7.36 0.44 10.91
C GLN A 115 7.81 1.52 11.89
N ARG A 116 7.36 2.75 11.68
CA ARG A 116 7.56 3.87 12.59
C ARG A 116 6.21 4.50 12.94
N SER A 117 6.14 5.11 14.12
CA SER A 117 4.98 5.87 14.57
C SER A 117 5.41 7.29 14.93
N GLU A 118 4.52 8.25 14.69
CA GLU A 118 4.68 9.67 15.02
C GLU A 118 6.02 10.26 14.53
N SER A 119 6.45 9.86 13.34
CA SER A 119 7.79 10.15 12.83
C SER A 119 7.76 10.94 11.54
N GLY A 120 8.86 11.65 11.26
CA GLY A 120 9.14 12.21 9.93
C GLY A 120 9.43 11.13 8.87
N PRO A 121 9.67 11.53 7.61
CA PRO A 121 10.02 10.60 6.54
C PRO A 121 11.22 9.72 6.86
N LEU A 122 11.33 8.59 6.15
CA LEU A 122 12.53 7.77 6.16
C LEU A 122 13.67 8.45 5.39
N GLY A 123 14.90 8.15 5.81
CA GLY A 123 16.12 8.73 5.24
C GLY A 123 16.38 10.20 5.64
N PRO A 124 17.48 10.79 5.12
CA PRO A 124 17.80 12.19 5.35
C PRO A 124 16.72 13.12 4.79
N THR A 125 16.19 14.01 5.62
CA THR A 125 15.09 14.90 5.23
C THR A 125 15.10 16.22 5.99
N THR A 126 14.58 17.27 5.35
CA THR A 126 14.31 18.57 5.96
C THR A 126 12.82 18.74 6.34
N VAL A 127 11.99 17.73 6.05
CA VAL A 127 10.57 17.71 6.38
C VAL A 127 10.41 17.54 7.89
N ASN A 128 9.76 18.50 8.53
CA ASN A 128 9.49 18.50 9.98
C ASN A 128 8.03 18.12 10.32
N GLN A 129 7.21 17.79 9.33
CA GLN A 129 5.87 17.24 9.53
C GLN A 129 5.96 15.77 9.92
N THR A 130 5.34 15.37 11.02
CA THR A 130 5.21 13.98 11.47
C THR A 130 3.88 13.38 11.02
N ILE A 131 3.83 12.06 10.87
CA ILE A 131 2.64 11.27 10.54
C ILE A 131 2.48 10.13 11.56
N ASP A 132 1.25 9.70 11.83
CA ASP A 132 0.95 8.77 12.92
C ASP A 132 1.58 7.40 12.71
N PHE A 133 1.59 6.90 11.46
CA PHE A 133 2.34 5.71 11.09
C PHE A 133 3.01 5.81 9.71
N THR A 134 4.12 5.09 9.57
CA THR A 134 4.81 4.89 8.29
C THR A 134 5.33 3.45 8.22
N TRP A 135 5.10 2.82 7.08
CA TRP A 135 5.76 1.60 6.66
C TRP A 135 6.75 1.92 5.56
N GLY A 136 7.94 1.34 5.65
CA GLY A 136 8.96 1.52 4.62
C GLY A 136 9.97 0.40 4.56
N CYS A 137 10.83 0.47 3.55
CA CYS A 137 11.92 -0.45 3.32
C CYS A 137 13.15 0.38 2.93
N GLY A 138 14.27 0.18 3.66
CA GLY A 138 15.42 1.08 3.58
C GLY A 138 15.05 2.53 3.92
N ASP A 139 15.37 3.45 3.01
CA ASP A 139 15.10 4.90 3.14
C ASP A 139 13.78 5.33 2.46
N ARG A 140 12.96 4.38 1.98
CA ARG A 140 11.74 4.66 1.21
C ARG A 140 10.46 4.33 1.97
N CYS A 141 9.53 5.27 1.95
CA CYS A 141 8.18 5.09 2.48
C CYS A 141 7.31 4.32 1.48
N LEU A 142 6.76 3.17 1.90
CA LEU A 142 5.85 2.35 1.13
C LEU A 142 4.39 2.79 1.34
N VAL A 143 4.00 2.98 2.59
CA VAL A 143 2.67 3.47 2.98
C VAL A 143 2.86 4.41 4.16
N ILE A 144 2.14 5.53 4.13
CA ILE A 144 2.06 6.46 5.25
C ILE A 144 0.61 6.62 5.65
N GLY A 145 0.33 6.96 6.90
CA GLY A 145 -1.06 7.24 7.26
C GLY A 145 -1.31 7.86 8.61
N GLU A 146 -2.54 8.36 8.72
CA GLU A 146 -3.06 9.02 9.91
C GLU A 146 -4.05 8.12 10.63
N LEU A 147 -4.08 8.24 11.95
CA LEU A 147 -5.02 7.57 12.83
C LEU A 147 -5.92 8.64 13.41
N LYS A 148 -7.21 8.56 13.08
CA LYS A 148 -8.18 9.58 13.48
C LYS A 148 -9.14 9.02 14.51
N ARG A 149 -9.83 9.93 15.21
CA ARG A 149 -10.94 9.57 16.09
C ARG A 149 -12.05 8.85 15.31
N HIS A 150 -12.71 7.93 16.00
CA HIS A 150 -13.88 7.19 15.55
C HIS A 150 -14.91 7.99 14.75
N GLY A 151 -15.21 7.50 13.54
CA GLY A 151 -16.33 7.94 12.70
C GLY A 151 -16.09 9.22 11.89
N ILE A 152 -14.82 9.62 11.71
CA ILE A 152 -14.47 10.78 10.89
C ILE A 152 -14.57 10.49 9.39
N ILE A 153 -14.43 9.24 8.97
CA ILE A 153 -14.55 8.83 7.57
C ILE A 153 -16.03 8.57 7.24
N ASP A 154 -16.65 9.52 6.54
CA ASP A 154 -18.00 9.39 5.98
C ASP A 154 -17.95 8.74 4.60
N VAL A 155 -18.35 7.47 4.51
CA VAL A 155 -18.28 6.65 3.29
C VAL A 155 -18.98 7.31 2.11
N ALA A 156 -20.21 7.81 2.31
CA ALA A 156 -21.04 8.40 1.26
C ALA A 156 -20.39 9.65 0.62
N ARG A 157 -19.57 10.38 1.39
CA ARG A 157 -18.80 11.53 0.89
C ARG A 157 -17.56 11.16 0.12
N TRP A 158 -16.98 10.00 0.42
CA TRP A 158 -15.80 9.49 -0.28
C TRP A 158 -16.17 8.76 -1.57
N THR A 159 -17.31 8.08 -1.62
CA THR A 159 -17.90 7.46 -2.82
C THR A 159 -18.51 8.48 -3.79
N GLY A 160 -18.88 9.67 -3.29
CA GLY A 160 -19.49 10.74 -4.09
C GLY A 160 -21.02 10.67 -4.14
N GLU A 161 -21.65 9.80 -3.34
CA GLU A 161 -23.10 9.80 -3.13
C GLU A 161 -23.59 11.09 -2.46
N VAL A 162 -22.74 11.66 -1.61
CA VAL A 162 -22.98 12.93 -0.91
C VAL A 162 -21.85 13.90 -1.23
N GLU A 163 -22.20 15.18 -1.38
CA GLU A 163 -21.24 16.27 -1.59
C GLU A 163 -20.11 16.27 -0.54
N ALA A 164 -18.90 16.61 -0.99
CA ALA A 164 -17.74 16.67 -0.13
C ALA A 164 -17.89 17.76 0.94
N ASP A 165 -17.72 17.40 2.21
CA ASP A 165 -17.73 18.38 3.31
C ASP A 165 -16.33 18.92 3.61
N ARG A 166 -16.24 19.77 4.64
CA ARG A 166 -14.96 20.32 5.11
C ARG A 166 -14.01 19.20 5.57
N ASN A 167 -14.51 18.18 6.27
CA ASN A 167 -13.68 17.11 6.82
C ASN A 167 -13.03 16.28 5.72
N ARG A 168 -13.82 15.81 4.75
CA ARG A 168 -13.34 15.03 3.61
C ARG A 168 -12.34 15.82 2.77
N ASN A 169 -12.65 17.08 2.47
CA ASN A 169 -11.73 17.94 1.72
C ASN A 169 -10.42 18.20 2.46
N TRP A 170 -10.49 18.40 3.76
CA TRP A 170 -9.31 18.62 4.59
C TRP A 170 -8.45 17.36 4.70
N LEU A 171 -9.05 16.21 5.05
CA LEU A 171 -8.35 14.95 5.18
C LEU A 171 -7.66 14.53 3.86
N GLY A 172 -8.34 14.72 2.72
CA GLY A 172 -7.75 14.48 1.40
C GLY A 172 -6.55 15.39 1.10
N ARG A 173 -6.58 16.66 1.53
CA ARG A 173 -5.43 17.56 1.41
C ARG A 173 -4.27 17.13 2.27
N GLU A 174 -4.53 16.73 3.53
CA GLU A 174 -3.48 16.22 4.43
C GLU A 174 -2.77 15.03 3.82
N LEU A 175 -3.53 14.01 3.38
CA LEU A 175 -2.97 12.81 2.77
C LEU A 175 -2.14 13.12 1.53
N ARG A 176 -2.65 13.96 0.62
CA ARG A 176 -1.90 14.39 -0.57
C ARG A 176 -0.59 15.08 -0.18
N ALA A 177 -0.67 15.96 0.81
CA ALA A 177 0.47 16.73 1.28
C ALA A 177 1.55 15.82 1.89
N TYR A 178 1.14 14.87 2.72
CA TYR A 178 2.01 13.84 3.27
C TYR A 178 2.64 12.97 2.19
N CYS A 179 1.84 12.44 1.25
CA CYS A 179 2.34 11.62 0.15
C CYS A 179 3.44 12.34 -0.64
N HIS A 180 3.23 13.61 -0.98
CA HIS A 180 4.23 14.43 -1.64
C HIS A 180 5.49 14.64 -0.78
N LEU A 181 5.34 15.03 0.49
CA LEU A 181 6.48 15.32 1.38
C LEU A 181 7.30 14.07 1.73
N TYR A 182 6.65 12.92 1.87
CA TYR A 182 7.25 11.64 2.24
C TYR A 182 7.71 10.84 1.01
N LYS A 183 7.54 11.39 -0.20
CA LYS A 183 7.85 10.72 -1.48
C LYS A 183 7.17 9.35 -1.58
N CYS A 184 5.94 9.27 -1.08
CA CYS A 184 5.14 8.05 -1.00
C CYS A 184 3.90 8.22 -1.86
N PHE A 185 3.49 7.18 -2.58
CA PHE A 185 2.33 7.23 -3.46
C PHE A 185 1.06 6.67 -2.82
N VAL A 186 1.15 6.19 -1.58
CA VAL A 186 0.02 5.61 -0.85
C VAL A 186 -0.14 6.30 0.49
N GLY A 187 -1.29 6.95 0.66
CA GLY A 187 -1.71 7.54 1.93
C GLY A 187 -2.90 6.77 2.48
N ALA A 188 -2.88 6.42 3.76
CA ALA A 188 -3.96 5.71 4.43
C ALA A 188 -4.50 6.50 5.63
N VAL A 189 -5.77 6.33 5.94
CA VAL A 189 -6.39 6.85 7.16
C VAL A 189 -7.24 5.78 7.78
N PHE A 190 -7.02 5.51 9.05
CA PHE A 190 -7.88 4.64 9.83
C PHE A 190 -8.55 5.45 10.93
N ASP A 191 -9.87 5.33 11.06
CA ASP A 191 -10.60 6.03 12.12
C ASP A 191 -11.11 5.07 13.21
N GLY A 192 -10.86 3.77 13.13
CA GLY A 192 -11.43 2.77 14.04
C GLY A 192 -12.63 2.03 13.46
N ARG A 193 -13.36 2.63 12.50
CA ARG A 193 -14.48 2.00 11.78
C ARG A 193 -14.16 1.73 10.32
N SER A 194 -13.37 2.59 9.70
CA SER A 194 -13.04 2.51 8.29
C SER A 194 -11.55 2.75 8.08
N LEU A 195 -11.00 2.05 7.08
CA LEU A 195 -9.70 2.29 6.50
C LEU A 195 -9.89 2.86 5.10
N LEU A 196 -9.49 4.11 4.90
CA LEU A 196 -9.40 4.73 3.58
C LEU A 196 -7.95 4.64 3.09
N ILE A 197 -7.74 4.20 1.86
CA ILE A 197 -6.43 4.18 1.19
C ILE A 197 -6.55 4.98 -0.11
N LEU A 198 -5.63 5.92 -0.31
CA LEU A 198 -5.49 6.72 -1.52
C LEU A 198 -4.19 6.31 -2.24
N ILE A 199 -4.31 5.82 -3.47
CA ILE A 199 -3.17 5.42 -4.31
C ILE A 199 -3.02 6.41 -5.46
N PHE A 200 -2.04 7.30 -5.35
CA PHE A 200 -1.74 8.32 -6.35
C PHE A 200 -1.05 7.68 -7.57
N GLN A 201 -1.69 7.79 -8.74
CA GLN A 201 -1.20 7.26 -10.03
C GLN A 201 -0.23 8.26 -10.70
N ALA A 202 0.65 8.86 -9.90
CA ALA A 202 1.64 9.83 -10.35
C ALA A 202 2.88 9.14 -10.94
N GLN A 203 3.49 9.76 -11.96
CA GLN A 203 4.72 9.29 -12.58
C GLN A 203 5.95 9.81 -11.84
N ALA A 204 5.86 11.01 -11.28
CA ALA A 204 6.85 11.59 -10.38
C ALA A 204 6.20 12.08 -9.08
N VAL A 205 6.99 12.18 -8.00
CA VAL A 205 6.51 12.66 -6.70
C VAL A 205 5.89 14.06 -6.82
N GLN A 206 6.44 14.91 -7.69
CA GLN A 206 5.97 16.27 -7.92
C GLN A 206 4.53 16.30 -8.47
N ASP A 207 4.13 15.28 -9.23
CA ASP A 207 2.78 15.20 -9.81
C ASP A 207 1.71 14.96 -8.74
N ILE A 208 2.08 14.39 -7.59
CA ILE A 208 1.18 14.19 -6.44
C ILE A 208 0.61 15.53 -5.95
N GLN A 209 1.35 16.63 -6.09
CA GLN A 209 0.87 17.95 -5.67
C GLN A 209 -0.24 18.49 -6.58
N GLN A 210 -0.38 17.98 -7.81
CA GLN A 210 -1.30 18.50 -8.81
C GLN A 210 -2.75 18.03 -8.57
N GLY A 211 -3.71 18.93 -8.75
CA GLY A 211 -5.13 18.63 -8.49
C GLY A 211 -5.74 17.59 -9.42
N ASN A 212 -5.16 17.43 -10.61
CA ASN A 212 -5.56 16.47 -11.65
C ASN A 212 -4.79 15.14 -11.59
N CYS A 213 -3.92 14.92 -10.59
CA CYS A 213 -3.29 13.62 -10.38
C CYS A 213 -4.38 12.55 -10.18
N PRO A 214 -4.43 11.48 -11.01
CA PRO A 214 -5.40 10.42 -10.84
C PRO A 214 -5.14 9.64 -9.54
N ILE A 215 -6.22 9.28 -8.83
CA ILE A 215 -6.15 8.62 -7.54
C ILE A 215 -7.15 7.47 -7.54
N ILE A 216 -6.66 6.29 -7.15
CA ILE A 216 -7.51 5.15 -6.85
C ILE A 216 -7.82 5.19 -5.35
N GLY A 217 -9.10 5.12 -5.00
CA GLY A 217 -9.55 5.05 -3.61
C GLY A 217 -10.00 3.64 -3.24
N LEU A 218 -9.53 3.14 -2.11
CA LEU A 218 -10.06 1.94 -1.46
C LEU A 218 -10.63 2.32 -0.11
N LEU A 219 -11.83 1.86 0.21
CA LEU A 219 -12.44 2.04 1.51
C LEU A 219 -12.85 0.69 2.06
N PHE A 220 -12.37 0.35 3.24
CA PHE A 220 -12.73 -0.87 3.95
C PHE A 220 -13.41 -0.50 5.25
N SER A 221 -14.54 -1.11 5.55
CA SER A 221 -15.06 -1.16 6.91
C SER A 221 -14.21 -2.10 7.76
N SER A 222 -14.14 -1.86 9.07
CA SER A 222 -13.29 -2.60 10.00
C SER A 222 -13.68 -4.07 10.16
N ASP A 223 -14.90 -4.43 9.81
CA ASP A 223 -15.44 -5.79 9.76
C ASP A 223 -15.24 -6.45 8.38
N CYS A 224 -14.71 -5.74 7.38
CA CYS A 224 -14.44 -6.29 6.06
C CYS A 224 -13.32 -7.35 6.12
N GLU A 225 -13.62 -8.56 5.66
CA GLU A 225 -12.70 -9.71 5.62
C GLU A 225 -11.45 -9.44 4.78
N THR A 226 -11.57 -8.60 3.75
CA THR A 226 -10.48 -8.28 2.83
C THR A 226 -9.68 -7.06 3.25
N LEU A 227 -9.97 -6.40 4.38
CA LEU A 227 -9.24 -5.19 4.82
C LEU A 227 -7.74 -5.45 4.93
N ARG A 228 -7.36 -6.49 5.68
CA ARG A 228 -5.95 -6.84 5.89
C ARG A 228 -5.31 -7.31 4.60
N TYR A 229 -6.01 -8.14 3.82
CA TYR A 229 -5.52 -8.61 2.52
C TYR A 229 -5.31 -7.45 1.53
N GLY A 230 -6.24 -6.52 1.42
CA GLY A 230 -6.15 -5.35 0.54
C GLY A 230 -5.01 -4.43 0.93
N LEU A 231 -4.82 -4.18 2.23
CA LEU A 231 -3.67 -3.42 2.73
C LEU A 231 -2.34 -4.18 2.52
N PHE A 232 -2.31 -5.50 2.71
CA PHE A 232 -1.17 -6.36 2.36
C PHE A 232 -0.80 -6.24 0.87
N ARG A 233 -1.77 -6.42 -0.04
CA ARG A 233 -1.53 -6.29 -1.49
C ARG A 233 -1.08 -4.88 -1.87
N THR A 234 -1.61 -3.85 -1.21
CA THR A 234 -1.15 -2.47 -1.36
C THR A 234 0.33 -2.33 -1.01
N VAL A 235 0.77 -2.87 0.12
CA VAL A 235 2.19 -2.84 0.54
C VAL A 235 3.07 -3.62 -0.42
N THR A 236 2.71 -4.87 -0.77
CA THR A 236 3.49 -5.69 -1.72
C THR A 236 3.64 -4.98 -3.06
N HIS A 237 2.58 -4.34 -3.52
CA HIS A 237 2.61 -3.55 -4.75
C HIS A 237 3.57 -2.35 -4.67
N GLN A 238 3.63 -1.63 -3.54
CA GLN A 238 4.62 -0.56 -3.37
C GLN A 238 6.05 -1.12 -3.27
N ILE A 239 6.25 -2.31 -2.71
CA ILE A 239 7.54 -3.00 -2.73
C ILE A 239 7.98 -3.27 -4.17
N ARG A 240 7.10 -3.80 -5.02
CA ARG A 240 7.41 -4.02 -6.45
C ARG A 240 7.82 -2.73 -7.14
N ARG A 241 7.09 -1.63 -6.92
CA ARG A 241 7.42 -0.31 -7.50
C ARG A 241 8.78 0.20 -7.03
N MET A 242 9.09 0.02 -5.75
CA MET A 242 10.39 0.37 -5.20
C MET A 242 11.51 -0.45 -5.85
N GLN A 243 11.36 -1.77 -5.92
CA GLN A 243 12.33 -2.66 -6.56
C GLN A 243 12.53 -2.30 -8.03
N ALA A 244 11.45 -2.01 -8.76
CA ALA A 244 11.48 -1.56 -10.14
C ALA A 244 12.25 -0.24 -10.32
N ALA A 245 12.09 0.70 -9.39
CA ALA A 245 12.76 2.01 -9.46
C ALA A 245 14.28 1.93 -9.24
N THR A 246 14.78 0.85 -8.63
CA THR A 246 16.21 0.63 -8.39
C THR A 246 16.75 -0.57 -9.14
N ALA A 247 15.95 -1.20 -10.01
CA ALA A 247 16.35 -2.41 -10.70
C ALA A 247 17.57 -2.19 -11.62
N PRO A 248 18.49 -3.18 -11.73
CA PRO A 248 19.59 -3.11 -12.70
C PRO A 248 19.04 -3.05 -14.13
N GLU A 249 19.86 -2.69 -15.12
CA GLU A 249 19.44 -2.88 -16.51
C GLU A 249 19.43 -4.37 -16.85
N ALA A 250 18.39 -4.84 -17.55
CA ALA A 250 18.29 -6.23 -17.99
C ALA A 250 17.98 -6.27 -19.49
N ILE A 251 18.88 -6.89 -20.24
CA ILE A 251 18.75 -7.16 -21.67
C ILE A 251 18.86 -8.67 -21.86
N VAL A 252 17.85 -9.26 -22.49
CA VAL A 252 17.80 -10.71 -22.73
C VAL A 252 17.33 -10.92 -24.16
N ASP A 253 18.12 -11.68 -24.94
CA ASP A 253 17.85 -11.98 -26.35
C ASP A 253 17.52 -10.75 -27.23
N GLY A 254 18.16 -9.61 -26.96
CA GLY A 254 17.92 -8.35 -27.69
C GLY A 254 16.65 -7.60 -27.27
N TYR A 255 15.92 -8.08 -26.27
CA TYR A 255 14.81 -7.36 -25.64
C TYR A 255 15.29 -6.67 -24.37
N VAL A 256 14.81 -5.45 -24.16
CA VAL A 256 15.16 -4.65 -22.99
C VAL A 256 13.99 -4.62 -22.02
N ARG A 257 14.25 -4.89 -20.74
CA ARG A 257 13.21 -4.87 -19.72
C ARG A 257 12.94 -3.46 -19.22
N ARG A 258 11.64 -3.12 -19.14
CA ARG A 258 11.09 -1.90 -18.54
C ARG A 258 10.09 -2.27 -17.44
N TYR A 259 9.58 -1.28 -16.71
CA TYR A 259 8.59 -1.48 -15.66
C TYR A 259 7.39 -0.59 -15.85
N ASN A 260 6.20 -1.15 -15.59
CA ASN A 260 5.01 -0.35 -15.42
C ASN A 260 5.15 0.44 -14.11
N LEU A 261 5.18 1.76 -14.19
CA LEU A 261 5.40 2.63 -13.02
C LEU A 261 4.28 2.55 -11.98
N LEU A 262 3.08 2.20 -12.41
CA LEU A 262 1.94 2.04 -11.51
C LEU A 262 2.05 0.71 -10.78
N THR A 263 2.36 -0.38 -11.50
CA THR A 263 2.27 -1.74 -10.92
C THR A 263 3.58 -2.33 -10.42
N GLY A 264 4.71 -1.80 -10.87
CA GLY A 264 6.03 -2.38 -10.66
C GLY A 264 6.26 -3.70 -11.40
N TYR A 265 5.31 -4.16 -12.24
CA TYR A 265 5.51 -5.35 -13.06
C TYR A 265 6.39 -5.02 -14.29
N PRO A 266 7.29 -5.93 -14.66
CA PRO A 266 8.12 -5.73 -15.84
C PRO A 266 7.34 -5.96 -17.12
N TYR A 267 7.77 -5.29 -18.18
CA TYR A 267 7.43 -5.57 -19.56
C TYR A 267 8.69 -5.48 -20.42
N TRP A 268 8.62 -5.97 -21.64
CA TRP A 268 9.75 -6.02 -22.57
C TRP A 268 9.51 -5.15 -23.78
N VAL A 269 10.58 -4.54 -24.26
CA VAL A 269 10.59 -3.82 -25.54
C VAL A 269 11.68 -4.38 -26.44
N ASN A 270 11.46 -4.40 -27.74
CA ASN A 270 12.51 -4.77 -28.70
C ASN A 270 13.62 -3.70 -28.67
N GLY A 271 14.88 -4.12 -28.48
CA GLY A 271 16.01 -3.19 -28.44
C GLY A 271 16.25 -2.43 -29.75
N ASN A 272 15.71 -2.92 -30.87
CA ASN A 272 15.79 -2.26 -32.17
C ASN A 272 14.57 -1.38 -32.49
N ASP A 273 13.43 -1.59 -31.82
CA ASP A 273 12.21 -0.77 -31.96
C ASP A 273 11.42 -0.79 -30.65
N GLU A 274 11.59 0.23 -29.81
CA GLU A 274 10.95 0.27 -28.49
C GLU A 274 9.41 0.37 -28.55
N ARG A 275 8.81 0.52 -29.75
CA ARG A 275 7.35 0.49 -29.94
C ARG A 275 6.78 -0.92 -29.87
N ASP A 276 7.61 -1.94 -30.07
CA ASP A 276 7.22 -3.35 -29.91
C ASP A 276 7.23 -3.73 -28.44
N VAL A 277 6.09 -3.55 -27.77
CA VAL A 277 5.90 -3.76 -26.32
C VAL A 277 5.27 -5.13 -26.04
N TYR A 278 5.88 -5.89 -25.15
CA TYR A 278 5.42 -7.23 -24.75
C TYR A 278 5.25 -7.32 -23.23
N PRO A 279 4.07 -7.75 -22.73
CA PRO A 279 3.86 -7.91 -21.28
C PRO A 279 4.63 -9.09 -20.68
N VAL A 280 5.11 -10.01 -21.51
CA VAL A 280 5.93 -11.18 -21.14
C VAL A 280 7.12 -11.28 -22.08
N HIS A 281 8.19 -11.96 -21.68
CA HIS A 281 9.36 -12.10 -22.55
C HIS A 281 9.00 -12.90 -23.81
N PRO A 282 9.28 -12.42 -25.03
CA PRO A 282 8.85 -13.08 -26.28
C PRO A 282 9.34 -14.53 -26.45
N ASN A 283 10.53 -14.84 -25.95
CA ASN A 283 11.10 -16.20 -26.01
C ASN A 283 10.68 -17.13 -24.85
N GLY A 284 9.68 -16.73 -24.04
CA GLY A 284 9.14 -17.58 -22.98
C GLY A 284 9.97 -17.64 -21.70
N HIS A 285 10.91 -16.72 -21.50
CA HIS A 285 11.64 -16.59 -20.23
C HIS A 285 10.71 -16.15 -19.11
N ILE A 286 10.96 -16.67 -17.91
CA ILE A 286 10.15 -16.47 -16.72
C ILE A 286 10.96 -15.79 -15.62
N ARG A 287 10.25 -15.17 -14.67
CA ARG A 287 10.87 -14.64 -13.44
C ARG A 287 10.80 -15.69 -12.35
N LYS A 288 11.88 -15.83 -11.60
CA LYS A 288 11.92 -16.65 -10.39
C LYS A 288 12.32 -15.79 -9.20
N LEU A 289 11.68 -16.07 -8.07
CA LEU A 289 11.96 -15.40 -6.81
C LEU A 289 13.12 -16.11 -6.10
N ASP A 290 14.09 -15.33 -5.66
CA ASP A 290 15.16 -15.76 -4.77
C ASP A 290 14.74 -15.58 -3.29
N PRO A 291 15.21 -16.41 -2.33
CA PRO A 291 14.87 -16.28 -0.92
C PRO A 291 15.18 -14.91 -0.30
N SER A 292 16.08 -14.12 -0.90
CA SER A 292 16.37 -12.73 -0.51
C SER A 292 15.28 -11.71 -0.88
N GLY A 293 14.22 -12.15 -1.57
CA GLY A 293 13.16 -11.30 -2.11
C GLY A 293 13.50 -10.66 -3.46
N ALA A 294 14.71 -10.91 -3.99
CA ALA A 294 15.12 -10.50 -5.33
C ALA A 294 14.47 -11.37 -6.40
N TRP A 295 14.33 -10.83 -7.61
CA TRP A 295 13.86 -11.57 -8.78
C TRP A 295 14.99 -11.73 -9.79
N TYR A 296 15.08 -12.89 -10.44
CA TYR A 296 15.99 -13.14 -11.56
C TYR A 296 15.25 -13.75 -12.75
N TRP A 297 15.83 -13.60 -13.94
CA TRP A 297 15.31 -14.20 -15.15
C TRP A 297 15.82 -15.63 -15.33
N ALA A 298 14.93 -16.52 -15.71
CA ALA A 298 15.19 -17.91 -15.97
C ALA A 298 14.59 -18.31 -17.33
N ARG A 299 15.22 -19.28 -17.98
CA ARG A 299 14.68 -19.93 -19.17
C ARG A 299 13.42 -20.71 -18.79
N ALA A 300 12.64 -21.10 -19.81
CA ALA A 300 11.43 -21.89 -19.62
C ALA A 300 11.67 -23.24 -18.91
N ASP A 301 12.90 -23.78 -18.97
CA ASP A 301 13.31 -24.99 -18.25
C ASP A 301 13.63 -24.75 -16.75
N GLY A 302 13.59 -23.50 -16.31
CA GLY A 302 13.81 -23.09 -14.92
C GLY A 302 15.27 -22.76 -14.56
N ASN A 303 16.21 -22.91 -15.50
CA ASN A 303 17.62 -22.54 -15.30
C ASN A 303 17.80 -21.02 -15.38
N ALA A 304 18.65 -20.46 -14.52
CA ALA A 304 18.95 -19.03 -14.53
C ALA A 304 19.56 -18.61 -15.87
N ILE A 305 19.17 -17.42 -16.34
CA ILE A 305 19.85 -16.76 -17.46
C ILE A 305 21.11 -16.12 -16.91
N LEU A 306 22.23 -16.34 -17.59
CA LEU A 306 23.53 -15.79 -17.22
C LEU A 306 23.94 -14.73 -18.26
N ASP A 307 24.63 -13.70 -17.80
CA ASP A 307 25.23 -12.67 -18.66
C ASP A 307 26.56 -13.15 -19.29
N GLU A 308 27.25 -12.26 -19.99
CA GLU A 308 28.52 -12.56 -20.67
C GLU A 308 29.65 -12.98 -19.70
N ASN A 309 29.55 -12.58 -18.43
CA ASN A 309 30.52 -12.92 -17.38
C ASN A 309 30.15 -14.22 -16.64
N GLY A 310 28.98 -14.81 -16.94
CA GLY A 310 28.45 -15.97 -16.25
C GLY A 310 27.67 -15.63 -14.98
N ASP A 311 27.36 -14.36 -14.74
CA ASP A 311 26.57 -13.91 -13.59
C ASP A 311 25.07 -13.97 -13.88
N THR A 312 24.27 -14.26 -12.86
CA THR A 312 22.79 -14.31 -13.01
C THR A 312 22.24 -12.96 -13.46
N VAL A 313 21.39 -12.97 -14.50
CA VAL A 313 20.65 -11.78 -14.94
C VAL A 313 19.52 -11.50 -13.96
N TRP A 314 19.79 -10.59 -13.03
CA TRP A 314 18.83 -10.12 -12.05
C TRP A 314 17.79 -9.20 -12.67
N ASP A 315 16.53 -9.41 -12.29
CA ASP A 315 15.46 -8.48 -12.61
C ASP A 315 15.40 -7.35 -11.58
N THR A 316 15.43 -7.67 -10.29
CA THR A 316 15.39 -6.70 -9.18
C THR A 316 16.39 -7.06 -8.09
N PHE A 317 16.79 -6.07 -7.29
CA PHE A 317 17.66 -6.29 -6.13
C PHE A 317 16.90 -6.88 -4.92
N SER A 318 17.68 -7.38 -3.96
CA SER A 318 17.17 -7.90 -2.68
C SER A 318 16.39 -6.83 -1.91
N LEU A 319 15.48 -7.30 -1.05
CA LEU A 319 14.78 -6.47 -0.07
C LEU A 319 15.63 -6.20 1.20
N MET A 320 16.86 -6.73 1.26
CA MET A 320 17.82 -6.55 2.36
C MET A 320 18.99 -5.66 1.94
#